data_AF-A0A952JC18-F1
#
_entry.id   AF-A0A952JC18-F1
#
_cell.length_a   1.000
_cell.length_b   1.000
_cell.length_c   1.000
_cell.angle_alpha   90.00
_cell.angle_beta   90.00
_cell.angle_gamma   90.00
#
_symmetry.space_group_name_H-M   'P 1'
#
loop_
_entity.id
_entity.type
_entity.pdbx_description
1 polymer ?
#
loop_
_entity_poly.entity_id
_entity_poly.type
_entity_poly.pdbx_seq_one_letter_code
_entity_poly.pdbx_strand_id
1 'polypeptide(L)'
;MLKKQKTSNTALRFGGNVYIYSSTSTGAYLPGYTSGSNYTIRAFAGKEKQEQITKHWIFYYGGDVGASYLYTYNGYANNLVISNESTNSEIGGFLTPFLGVRFQINERIYVSTEASLQATYAKRIATWKTYDSNGFLDTEAENKFNNFSFNLRPAAGLFFFYRF
;
A
#
# COMPACT_ATOMS: atom_id res chain seq x y z
N MET A 1 5.39 -1.62 -11.82
CA MET A 1 5.61 -3.08 -11.65
C MET A 1 6.43 -3.57 -12.82
N LEU A 2 7.57 -4.19 -12.55
CA LEU A 2 8.42 -4.78 -13.58
C LEU A 2 7.95 -6.21 -13.87
N LYS A 3 7.70 -6.53 -15.14
CA LYS A 3 7.40 -7.89 -15.60
C LYS A 3 8.59 -8.42 -16.41
N LYS A 4 9.20 -9.51 -15.96
CA LYS A 4 10.26 -10.22 -16.69
C LYS A 4 9.71 -11.54 -17.22
N GLN A 5 9.64 -11.70 -18.54
CA GLN A 5 9.24 -12.98 -19.12
C GLN A 5 10.30 -14.04 -18.84
N LYS A 6 9.87 -15.17 -18.25
CA LYS A 6 10.73 -16.33 -18.01
C LYS A 6 10.60 -17.36 -19.13
N THR A 7 9.38 -17.53 -19.64
CA THR A 7 9.03 -18.38 -20.79
C THR A 7 7.95 -17.67 -21.62
N SER A 8 7.53 -18.26 -22.73
CA SER A 8 6.43 -17.72 -23.57
C SER A 8 5.13 -17.49 -22.78
N ASN A 9 4.86 -18.34 -21.78
CA ASN A 9 3.58 -18.38 -21.06
C ASN A 9 3.73 -17.99 -19.59
N THR A 10 4.91 -17.55 -19.14
CA THR A 10 5.14 -17.24 -17.72
C THR A 10 6.00 -15.98 -17.56
N ALA A 11 5.55 -15.10 -16.67
CA ALA A 11 6.28 -13.91 -16.27
C ALA A 11 6.51 -13.88 -14.75
N LEU A 12 7.69 -13.41 -14.36
CA LEU A 12 7.97 -12.99 -13.00
C LEU A 12 7.58 -11.52 -12.84
N ARG A 13 6.91 -11.21 -11.74
CA ARG A 13 6.50 -9.86 -11.36
C ARG A 13 7.35 -9.40 -10.19
N PHE A 14 7.88 -8.19 -10.27
CA PHE A 14 8.58 -7.54 -9.17
C PHE A 14 8.08 -6.11 -9.03
N GLY A 15 7.98 -5.63 -7.81
CA GLY A 15 7.65 -4.24 -7.58
C GLY A 15 7.91 -3.80 -6.17
N GLY A 16 7.96 -2.49 -6.02
CA GLY A 16 8.01 -1.84 -4.74
C GLY A 16 7.25 -0.53 -4.82
N ASN A 17 6.84 -0.05 -3.65
CA ASN A 17 6.25 1.26 -3.49
C ASN A 17 6.83 1.88 -2.22
N VAL A 18 7.26 3.13 -2.35
CA VAL A 18 7.65 3.98 -1.23
C VAL A 18 6.71 5.18 -1.27
N TYR A 19 6.04 5.45 -0.16
CA TYR A 19 5.17 6.60 0.01
C TYR A 19 5.61 7.34 1.27
N ILE A 20 5.85 8.64 1.13
CA ILE A 20 6.23 9.52 2.23
C ILE A 20 5.34 10.74 2.13
N TYR A 21 4.67 11.05 3.23
CA TYR A 21 3.84 12.22 3.36
C TYR A 21 4.13 12.89 4.69
N SER A 22 4.22 14.21 4.68
CA SER A 22 4.35 15.02 5.88
C SER A 22 3.50 16.27 5.70
N SER A 23 2.81 16.66 6.77
CA SER A 23 1.95 17.84 6.77
C SER A 23 2.00 18.50 8.14
N THR A 24 1.92 19.82 8.12
CA THR A 24 1.74 20.64 9.31
C THR A 24 0.65 21.65 9.02
N SER A 25 -0.32 21.78 9.90
CA SER A 25 -1.37 22.79 9.82
C SER A 25 -1.43 23.59 11.11
N THR A 26 -1.67 24.89 11.00
CA THR A 26 -1.87 25.80 12.13
C THR A 26 -3.36 26.08 12.31
N GLY A 27 -3.80 26.18 13.57
CA GLY A 27 -5.17 26.59 13.90
C GLY A 27 -5.38 28.07 13.57
N ALA A 28 -6.52 28.40 12.96
CA ALA A 28 -6.84 29.77 12.57
C ALA A 28 -7.14 30.73 13.75
N TYR A 29 -7.45 30.19 14.93
CA TYR A 29 -7.97 30.98 16.07
C TYR A 29 -7.29 30.70 17.43
N LEU A 30 -6.45 29.66 17.53
CA LEU A 30 -5.69 29.34 18.73
C LEU A 30 -4.24 28.96 18.33
N PRO A 31 -3.22 29.19 19.17
CA PRO A 31 -1.82 28.87 18.88
C PRO A 31 -1.56 27.35 18.94
N GLY A 32 -2.30 26.57 18.17
CA GLY A 32 -2.11 25.13 18.05
C GLY A 32 -1.65 24.75 16.66
N TYR A 33 -0.85 23.71 16.55
CA TYR A 33 -0.52 23.08 15.27
C TYR A 33 -0.71 21.57 15.35
N THR A 34 -1.18 21.00 14.24
CA THR A 34 -1.22 19.55 14.03
C THR A 34 -0.12 19.19 13.05
N SER A 35 0.72 18.24 13.41
CA SER A 35 1.71 17.65 12.52
C SER A 35 1.36 16.19 12.27
N GLY A 36 1.56 15.74 11.04
CA GLY A 36 1.28 14.37 10.66
C GLY A 36 2.31 13.90 9.66
N SER A 37 2.88 12.72 9.86
CA SER A 37 3.75 12.06 8.90
C SER A 37 3.34 10.61 8.68
N ASN A 38 3.47 10.15 7.44
CA ASN A 38 3.18 8.79 7.03
C ASN A 38 4.31 8.28 6.13
N TYR A 39 4.82 7.10 6.44
CA TYR A 39 5.84 6.41 5.67
C TYR A 39 5.34 5.01 5.41
N THR A 40 5.30 4.63 4.13
CA THR A 40 4.93 3.28 3.71
C THR A 40 6.00 2.75 2.79
N ILE A 41 6.48 1.54 3.07
CA ILE A 41 7.41 0.81 2.22
C ILE A 41 6.80 -0.56 1.93
N ARG A 42 6.72 -0.91 0.65
CA ARG A 42 6.25 -2.21 0.19
C ARG A 42 7.22 -2.78 -0.83
N ALA A 43 7.45 -4.08 -0.74
CA ALA A 43 8.15 -4.85 -1.75
C ALA A 43 7.38 -6.13 -2.02
N PHE A 44 7.34 -6.56 -3.28
CA PHE A 44 6.64 -7.77 -3.67
C PHE A 44 7.28 -8.45 -4.87
N ALA A 45 7.07 -9.75 -4.93
CA ALA A 45 7.40 -10.60 -6.04
C ALA A 45 6.22 -11.52 -6.36
N GLY A 46 6.09 -11.92 -7.61
CA GLY A 46 4.97 -12.73 -8.03
C GLY A 46 5.23 -13.50 -9.30
N LYS A 47 4.24 -14.32 -9.65
CA LYS A 47 4.24 -15.12 -10.87
C LYS A 47 2.93 -14.93 -11.59
N GLU A 48 3.02 -14.86 -12.91
CA GLU A 48 1.89 -14.76 -13.83
C GLU A 48 2.01 -15.86 -14.87
N LYS A 49 0.91 -16.55 -15.14
CA LYS A 49 0.75 -17.51 -16.23
C LYS A 49 -0.18 -16.90 -17.26
N GLN A 50 0.17 -17.04 -18.53
CA GLN A 50 -0.57 -16.49 -19.67
C GLN A 50 -1.01 -17.65 -20.57
N GLU A 51 -2.29 -17.66 -20.92
CA GLU A 51 -2.91 -18.64 -21.81
C GLU A 51 -3.54 -17.91 -22.99
N GLN A 52 -3.12 -18.28 -24.19
CA GLN A 52 -3.68 -17.73 -25.41
C GLN A 52 -5.02 -18.39 -25.70
N ILE A 53 -6.11 -17.62 -25.65
CA ILE A 53 -7.45 -18.11 -25.97
C ILE A 53 -7.67 -18.05 -27.49
N THR A 54 -7.29 -16.92 -28.10
CA THR A 54 -7.37 -16.72 -29.56
C THR A 54 -6.14 -15.97 -30.05
N LYS A 55 -6.06 -15.65 -31.34
CA LYS A 55 -4.98 -14.82 -31.90
C LYS A 55 -4.79 -13.49 -31.15
N HIS A 56 -5.87 -12.89 -30.65
CA HIS A 56 -5.84 -11.57 -30.01
C HIS A 56 -6.12 -11.61 -28.51
N TRP A 57 -6.81 -12.64 -28.00
CA TRP A 57 -7.21 -12.72 -26.61
C TRP A 57 -6.27 -13.60 -25.81
N ILE A 58 -5.73 -13.05 -24.72
CA ILE A 58 -4.85 -13.76 -23.80
C ILE A 58 -5.40 -13.58 -22.40
N PHE A 59 -5.74 -14.70 -21.77
CA PHE A 59 -6.09 -14.75 -20.36
C PHE A 59 -4.81 -14.89 -19.55
N TYR A 60 -4.78 -14.29 -18.38
CA TYR A 60 -3.67 -14.45 -17.47
C TYR A 60 -4.13 -14.48 -16.02
N TYR A 61 -3.39 -15.23 -15.21
CA TYR A 61 -3.68 -15.38 -13.79
C TYR A 61 -2.38 -15.56 -13.02
N GLY A 62 -2.42 -15.28 -11.72
CA GLY A 62 -1.23 -15.36 -10.91
C GLY A 62 -1.43 -14.86 -9.49
N GLY A 63 -0.32 -14.61 -8.84
CA GLY A 63 -0.32 -14.07 -7.50
C GLY A 63 0.96 -13.31 -7.19
N ASP A 64 0.82 -12.21 -6.46
CA ASP A 64 1.91 -11.45 -5.89
C ASP A 64 1.96 -11.69 -4.37
N VAL A 65 3.14 -11.94 -3.82
CA VAL A 65 3.38 -11.99 -2.37
C VAL A 65 4.36 -10.88 -2.01
N GLY A 66 4.14 -10.23 -0.89
CA GLY A 66 4.99 -9.13 -0.47
C GLY A 66 4.97 -8.86 1.02
N ALA A 67 5.86 -7.96 1.40
CA ALA A 67 5.97 -7.42 2.75
C ALA A 67 5.69 -5.92 2.72
N SER A 68 5.15 -5.42 3.82
CA SER A 68 4.85 -4.00 4.01
C SER A 68 5.26 -3.54 5.39
N TYR A 69 5.82 -2.34 5.44
CA TYR A 69 6.00 -1.56 6.64
C TYR A 69 5.25 -0.24 6.49
N LEU A 70 4.51 0.15 7.51
CA LEU A 70 3.83 1.43 7.60
C LEU A 70 4.14 2.07 8.96
N TYR A 71 4.49 3.34 8.95
CA TYR A 71 4.63 4.17 10.13
C TYR A 71 3.80 5.44 9.94
N THR A 72 3.01 5.79 10.94
CA THR A 72 2.26 7.04 10.99
C THR A 72 2.53 7.71 12.32
N TYR A 73 2.83 9.00 12.30
CA TYR A 73 2.88 9.86 13.47
C TYR A 73 1.87 10.97 13.30
N ASN A 74 1.16 11.31 14.37
CA ASN A 74 0.33 12.49 14.48
C ASN A 74 0.64 13.17 15.81
N GLY A 75 1.00 14.44 15.77
CA GLY A 75 1.23 15.27 16.95
C GLY A 75 0.27 16.45 16.96
N TYR A 76 -0.21 16.81 18.15
CA TYR A 76 -0.97 18.02 18.38
C TYR A 76 -0.32 18.85 19.48
N ALA A 77 0.06 20.07 19.13
CA ALA A 77 0.62 21.04 20.06
C ALA A 77 -0.36 22.18 20.30
N ASN A 78 -0.38 22.69 21.53
CA ASN A 78 -1.12 23.88 21.94
C ASN A 78 -0.16 24.82 22.68
N ASN A 79 -0.13 26.10 22.29
CA ASN A 79 0.78 27.11 22.83
C ASN A 79 2.25 26.67 22.83
N LEU A 80 2.71 26.03 21.76
CA LEU A 80 4.07 25.49 21.57
C LEU A 80 4.44 24.31 22.49
N VAL A 81 3.49 23.80 23.29
CA VAL A 81 3.65 22.58 24.08
C VAL A 81 2.94 21.44 23.37
N ILE A 82 3.66 20.35 23.11
CA ILE A 82 3.03 19.11 22.61
C ILE A 82 2.07 18.64 23.67
N SER A 83 0.81 18.43 23.32
CA SER A 83 -0.24 18.00 24.25
C SER A 83 -0.61 16.54 24.02
N ASN A 84 -0.60 16.09 22.77
CA ASN A 84 -0.98 14.75 22.39
C ASN A 84 -0.11 14.24 21.24
N GLU A 85 0.28 12.98 21.31
CA GLU A 85 0.93 12.26 20.21
C GLU A 85 0.27 10.90 20.00
N SER A 86 0.14 10.51 18.74
CA SER A 86 -0.30 9.19 18.34
C SER A 86 0.70 8.65 17.32
N THR A 87 1.28 7.50 17.61
CA THR A 87 2.09 6.74 16.66
C THR A 87 1.41 5.43 16.33
N ASN A 88 1.49 5.05 15.06
CA ASN A 88 1.03 3.78 14.57
C ASN A 88 2.12 3.14 13.72
N SER A 89 2.53 1.93 14.07
CA SER A 89 3.45 1.14 13.25
C SER A 89 2.83 -0.21 12.89
N GLU A 90 2.97 -0.58 11.63
CA GLU A 90 2.47 -1.83 11.10
C GLU A 90 3.57 -2.53 10.31
N ILE A 91 3.83 -3.80 10.62
CA ILE A 91 4.71 -4.66 9.83
C ILE A 91 3.96 -5.94 9.48
N GLY A 92 3.99 -6.29 8.20
CA GLY A 92 3.11 -7.34 7.71
C GLY A 92 3.50 -7.88 6.35
N GLY A 93 2.70 -8.85 5.93
CA GLY A 93 2.77 -9.47 4.62
C GLY A 93 1.42 -9.45 3.93
N PHE A 94 1.45 -9.56 2.61
CA PHE A 94 0.24 -9.63 1.80
C PHE A 94 0.39 -10.67 0.70
N LEU A 95 -0.74 -11.27 0.33
CA LEU A 95 -0.89 -12.15 -0.82
C LEU A 95 -1.99 -11.58 -1.71
N THR A 96 -1.70 -11.43 -3.01
CA THR A 96 -2.61 -10.83 -3.99
C THR A 96 -2.78 -11.75 -5.18
N PRO A 97 -3.66 -12.78 -5.13
CA PRO A 97 -4.12 -13.45 -6.33
C PRO A 97 -4.78 -12.45 -7.30
N PHE A 98 -4.55 -12.65 -8.59
CA PHE A 98 -5.14 -11.85 -9.64
C PHE A 98 -5.49 -12.72 -10.85
N LEU A 99 -6.44 -12.21 -11.62
CA LEU A 99 -6.79 -12.72 -12.94
C LEU A 99 -7.09 -11.53 -13.86
N GLY A 100 -6.81 -11.69 -15.14
CA GLY A 100 -7.02 -10.64 -16.10
C GLY A 100 -7.08 -11.17 -17.51
N VAL A 101 -7.46 -10.26 -18.40
CA VAL A 101 -7.57 -10.52 -19.82
C VAL A 101 -6.88 -9.37 -20.53
N ARG A 102 -6.10 -9.70 -21.57
CA ARG A 102 -5.58 -8.72 -22.52
C ARG A 102 -6.06 -9.00 -23.93
N PHE A 103 -6.31 -7.92 -24.66
CA PHE A 103 -6.59 -7.91 -26.08
C PHE A 103 -5.40 -7.29 -26.82
N GLN A 104 -4.78 -8.08 -27.69
CA GLN A 104 -3.64 -7.68 -28.50
C GLN A 104 -4.13 -6.93 -29.75
N ILE A 105 -3.89 -5.62 -29.82
CA ILE A 105 -4.24 -4.81 -30.99
C ILE A 105 -3.26 -5.11 -32.13
N ASN A 106 -1.96 -5.12 -31.82
CA ASN A 106 -0.88 -5.53 -32.70
C ASN A 106 0.29 -6.05 -31.85
N GLU A 107 1.43 -6.39 -32.45
CA GLU A 107 2.58 -6.97 -31.71
C GLU A 107 3.10 -6.11 -30.55
N ARG A 108 2.86 -4.79 -30.57
CA ARG A 108 3.40 -3.83 -29.60
C ARG A 108 2.34 -3.23 -28.68
N ILE A 109 1.09 -3.21 -29.11
CA ILE A 109 0.00 -2.51 -28.42
C ILE A 109 -1.01 -3.55 -27.93
N TYR A 110 -1.35 -3.45 -26.65
CA TYR A 110 -2.43 -4.23 -26.07
C TYR A 110 -3.21 -3.42 -25.03
N VAL A 111 -4.48 -3.79 -24.88
CA VAL A 111 -5.34 -3.32 -23.80
C VAL A 111 -5.52 -4.45 -22.82
N SER A 112 -5.51 -4.18 -21.52
CA SER A 112 -5.82 -5.20 -20.52
C SER A 112 -6.69 -4.69 -19.39
N THR A 113 -7.31 -5.63 -18.69
CA THR A 113 -8.00 -5.39 -17.43
C THR A 113 -7.66 -6.50 -16.45
N GLU A 114 -7.56 -6.17 -15.16
CA GLU A 114 -7.13 -7.08 -14.10
C GLU A 114 -8.04 -6.92 -12.88
N ALA A 115 -8.55 -8.03 -12.38
CA ALA A 115 -9.17 -8.12 -11.07
C ALA A 115 -8.19 -8.77 -10.09
N SER A 116 -8.22 -8.34 -8.82
CA SER A 116 -7.34 -8.89 -7.79
C SER A 116 -8.02 -8.91 -6.43
N LEU A 117 -7.66 -9.89 -5.61
CA LEU A 117 -8.03 -9.95 -4.20
C LEU A 117 -6.75 -9.89 -3.39
N GLN A 118 -6.61 -8.96 -2.45
CA GLN A 118 -5.47 -8.87 -1.55
C GLN A 118 -5.87 -9.31 -0.15
N ALA A 119 -5.20 -10.32 0.39
CA ALA A 119 -5.23 -10.68 1.80
C ALA A 119 -3.99 -10.11 2.47
N THR A 120 -4.16 -9.39 3.58
CA THR A 120 -3.08 -8.74 4.32
C THR A 120 -3.13 -9.16 5.79
N TYR A 121 -1.97 -9.53 6.32
CA TYR A 121 -1.76 -9.72 7.75
C TYR A 121 -0.70 -8.74 8.23
N ALA A 122 -0.97 -8.00 9.31
CA ALA A 122 -0.01 -7.09 9.90
C ALA A 122 -0.04 -7.15 11.42
N LYS A 123 1.13 -7.08 12.04
CA LYS A 123 1.26 -6.75 13.47
C LYS A 123 1.24 -5.24 13.60
N ARG A 124 0.38 -4.72 14.47
CA ARG A 124 0.18 -3.30 14.69
C ARG A 124 0.52 -2.93 16.12
N ILE A 125 1.29 -1.85 16.28
CA ILE A 125 1.57 -1.20 17.55
C ILE A 125 1.07 0.23 17.44
N ALA A 126 0.12 0.59 18.30
CA ALA A 126 -0.41 1.94 18.41
C ALA A 126 -0.09 2.50 19.79
N THR A 127 0.62 3.62 19.83
CA THR A 127 0.99 4.30 21.07
C THR A 127 0.37 5.68 21.11
N TRP A 128 -0.23 6.02 22.25
CA TRP A 128 -0.83 7.31 22.53
C TRP A 128 -0.13 7.92 23.73
N LYS A 129 0.31 9.17 23.61
CA LYS A 129 0.96 9.92 24.68
C LYS A 129 0.21 11.22 24.91
N THR A 130 -0.06 11.54 26.17
CA THR A 130 -0.57 12.83 26.58
C THR A 130 0.46 13.52 27.46
N TYR A 131 0.50 14.84 27.36
CA TYR A 131 1.46 15.66 28.08
C TYR A 131 0.72 16.73 28.87
N ASP A 132 1.27 17.08 30.03
CA ASP A 132 0.74 18.14 30.88
C ASP A 132 0.99 19.54 30.27
N SER A 133 0.52 20.59 30.95
CA SER A 133 0.70 21.98 30.50
C SER A 133 2.18 22.43 30.47
N ASN A 134 3.08 21.71 31.11
CA ASN A 134 4.51 21.99 31.14
C ASN A 134 5.29 21.15 30.10
N GLY A 135 4.60 20.26 29.36
CA GLY A 135 5.20 19.37 28.38
C GLY A 135 5.81 18.10 28.97
N PHE A 136 5.54 17.77 30.23
CA PHE A 136 5.92 16.48 30.81
C PHE A 136 4.94 15.40 30.40
N LEU A 137 5.45 14.20 30.13
CA LEU A 137 4.63 13.03 29.83
C LEU A 137 3.74 12.74 31.04
N ASP A 138 2.43 12.81 30.82
CA ASP A 138 1.41 12.54 31.85
C ASP A 138 0.94 11.08 31.74
N THR A 139 0.47 10.69 30.56
CA THR A 139 0.00 9.31 30.31
C THR A 139 0.60 8.75 29.02
N GLU A 140 0.95 7.47 29.06
CA GLU A 140 1.30 6.67 27.88
C GLU A 140 0.46 5.39 27.85
N ALA A 141 -0.16 5.13 26.71
CA ALA A 141 -0.89 3.90 26.45
C ALA A 141 -0.36 3.24 25.18
N GLU A 142 -0.02 1.95 25.26
CA GLU A 142 0.43 1.15 24.13
C GLU A 142 -0.54 -0.01 23.90
N ASN A 143 -1.02 -0.15 22.67
CA ASN A 143 -1.86 -1.25 22.24
C ASN A 143 -1.17 -2.04 21.13
N LYS A 144 -1.06 -3.36 21.35
CA LYS A 144 -0.52 -4.31 20.39
C LYS A 144 -1.64 -5.23 19.90
N PHE A 145 -1.83 -5.30 18.59
CA PHE A 145 -2.83 -6.18 18.01
C PHE A 145 -2.43 -6.66 16.63
N ASN A 146 -3.08 -7.73 16.18
CA ASN A 146 -2.91 -8.26 14.85
C ASN A 146 -4.09 -7.78 13.99
N ASN A 147 -3.80 -7.36 12.76
CA ASN A 147 -4.79 -6.97 11.78
C ASN A 147 -4.79 -7.99 10.65
N PHE A 148 -5.98 -8.44 10.25
CA PHE A 148 -6.20 -9.26 9.08
C PHE A 148 -7.29 -8.61 8.24
N SER A 149 -7.00 -8.40 6.96
CA SER A 149 -7.91 -7.70 6.06
C SER A 149 -7.91 -8.31 4.66
N PHE A 150 -9.05 -8.14 3.98
CA PHE A 150 -9.24 -8.50 2.58
C PHE A 150 -9.65 -7.26 1.79
N ASN A 151 -9.04 -7.06 0.64
CA ASN A 151 -9.38 -5.98 -0.28
C ASN A 151 -9.62 -6.56 -1.68
N LEU A 152 -10.87 -6.50 -2.15
CA LEU A 152 -11.23 -6.89 -3.51
C LEU A 152 -11.15 -5.66 -4.41
N ARG A 153 -10.37 -5.77 -5.50
CA ARG A 153 -10.33 -4.79 -6.56
C ARG A 153 -10.88 -5.44 -7.84
N PRO A 154 -12.15 -5.16 -8.22
CA PRO A 154 -12.68 -5.65 -9.48
C PRO A 154 -11.93 -5.03 -10.66
N ALA A 155 -12.10 -5.63 -11.83
CA ALA A 155 -11.63 -5.12 -13.11
C ALA A 155 -12.36 -3.83 -13.48
N ALA A 156 -12.01 -2.72 -12.82
CA ALA A 156 -12.72 -1.44 -12.91
C ALA A 156 -12.18 -0.51 -14.01
N GLY A 157 -11.17 -0.93 -14.76
CA GLY A 157 -10.54 -0.09 -15.78
C GLY A 157 -9.90 -0.89 -16.90
N LEU A 158 -9.79 -0.25 -18.06
CA LEU A 158 -9.01 -0.69 -19.20
C LEU A 158 -7.69 0.07 -19.20
N PHE A 159 -6.58 -0.67 -19.28
CA PHE A 159 -5.24 -0.11 -19.30
C PHE A 159 -4.63 -0.34 -20.67
N PHE A 160 -4.09 0.71 -21.25
CA PHE A 160 -3.42 0.69 -22.55
C PHE A 160 -1.91 0.57 -22.34
N PHE A 161 -1.26 -0.35 -23.05
CA PHE A 161 0.16 -0.60 -22.94
C PHE A 161 0.85 -0.61 -24.30
N TYR A 162 2.06 -0.06 -24.32
CA TYR A 162 3.00 -0.16 -25.44
C TYR A 162 4.24 -0.95 -25.02
N ARG A 163 4.62 -1.94 -25.82
CA ARG A 163 5.83 -2.75 -25.67
C ARG A 163 6.85 -2.31 -26.74
N PHE A 164 8.02 -1.88 -26.29
CA PHE A 164 9.19 -1.60 -27.13
C PHE A 164 9.79 -2.90 -27.68
#